data_AF-J2FV80-F1
#
_entry.id   AF-J2FV80-F1
#
_cell.length_a   1.000
_cell.length_b   1.000
_cell.length_c   1.000
_cell.angle_alpha   90.00
_cell.angle_beta   90.00
_cell.angle_gamma   90.00
#
_symmetry.space_group_name_H-M   'P 1'
#
loop_
_entity.id
_entity.type
_entity.pdbx_description
1 polymer ?
#
loop_
_entity_poly.entity_id
_entity_poly.type
_entity_poly.pdbx_seq_one_letter_code
_entity_poly.pdbx_strand_id
1 'polypeptide(L)'
;MEIHQIPEQLPLIKHSKDRWGSFAYSKCKDAYSYDENGLKRYALIVQLQYDQTVTEADKEFLHYLMSQEIEMHKSHPYQGLHESMDIVAYLLAKFKDVNHIPLFEQAKLSNFDTYYGFDTEYIISAGIEEAITYIEENDLYRFSSFFQDKKEELETMYTAEHMERWFQSKARNYPANREDESLITLMDRASDFGNMAEARKLLGKLEEQLGSDKKNYSLLYHQAKQLEEYDKALHYLTQDLPEQEDSFDKVFLWLKMAEIHLLKQDWVQAFASVKQCEPELKLFSSWRSAGLGRSLSETLLDISLKAKDSDESLAREAYRWADQMLKSTNNYSSNVLRKAHQCAKVLQLKQDKRLYSKKVAIEARRINRMLR
;
A
#
# COMPACT_ATOMS: atom_id res chain seq x y z
N MET A 1 21.31 -11.13 -11.07
CA MET A 1 20.24 -11.61 -11.97
C MET A 1 19.12 -10.61 -11.84
N GLU A 2 18.78 -10.01 -12.96
CA GLU A 2 17.78 -8.96 -13.03
C GLU A 2 16.37 -9.55 -13.16
N ILE A 3 15.36 -8.81 -12.72
CA ILE A 3 13.96 -9.26 -12.73
C ILE A 3 13.51 -9.70 -14.13
N HIS A 4 13.87 -8.95 -15.17
CA HIS A 4 13.51 -9.26 -16.56
C HIS A 4 14.08 -10.60 -17.08
N GLN A 5 15.08 -11.17 -16.40
CA GLN A 5 15.73 -12.43 -16.78
C GLN A 5 15.05 -13.65 -16.14
N ILE A 6 14.19 -13.45 -15.13
CA ILE A 6 13.56 -14.52 -14.36
C ILE A 6 12.71 -15.45 -15.24
N PRO A 7 11.83 -14.95 -16.15
CA PRO A 7 10.97 -15.84 -16.93
C PRO A 7 11.75 -16.86 -17.75
N GLU A 8 12.83 -16.44 -18.41
CA GLU A 8 13.66 -17.31 -19.25
C GLU A 8 14.49 -18.30 -18.42
N GLN A 9 14.82 -17.96 -17.17
CA GLN A 9 15.64 -18.80 -16.29
C GLN A 9 14.83 -19.65 -15.31
N LEU A 10 13.50 -19.53 -15.30
CA LEU A 10 12.64 -20.18 -14.31
C LEU A 10 12.89 -21.70 -14.19
N PRO A 11 12.97 -22.49 -15.29
CA PRO A 11 13.24 -23.92 -15.18
C PRO A 11 14.58 -24.24 -14.51
N LEU A 12 15.61 -23.44 -14.76
CA LEU A 12 16.93 -23.61 -14.14
C LEU A 12 16.92 -23.21 -12.66
N ILE A 13 16.16 -22.18 -12.30
CA ILE A 13 16.05 -21.71 -10.92
C ILE A 13 15.37 -22.76 -10.04
N LYS A 14 14.24 -23.34 -10.50
CA LYS A 14 13.48 -24.35 -9.74
C LYS A 14 14.34 -25.55 -9.34
N HIS A 15 15.21 -25.99 -10.23
CA HIS A 15 15.98 -27.23 -10.07
C HIS A 15 17.45 -27.04 -9.66
N SER A 16 17.87 -25.81 -9.33
CA SER A 16 19.25 -25.52 -8.92
C SER A 16 19.29 -24.79 -7.58
N LYS A 17 19.52 -25.54 -6.50
CA LYS A 17 19.63 -24.99 -5.13
C LYS A 17 20.69 -23.90 -4.99
N ASP A 18 21.78 -23.99 -5.76
CA ASP A 18 22.83 -22.98 -5.79
C ASP A 18 22.30 -21.59 -6.23
N ARG A 19 21.18 -21.54 -6.96
CA ARG A 19 20.55 -20.29 -7.41
C ARG A 19 19.57 -19.70 -6.39
N TRP A 20 19.07 -20.51 -5.46
CA TRP A 20 18.03 -20.11 -4.51
C TRP A 20 18.49 -19.00 -3.58
N GLY A 21 19.78 -19.00 -3.20
CA GLY A 21 20.36 -17.98 -2.33
C GLY A 21 20.26 -16.56 -2.88
N SER A 22 20.14 -16.40 -4.20
CA SER A 22 19.92 -15.08 -4.80
C SER A 22 18.55 -14.50 -4.45
N PHE A 23 17.58 -15.31 -4.04
CA PHE A 23 16.23 -14.90 -3.64
C PHE A 23 16.03 -14.89 -2.12
N ALA A 24 17.03 -15.30 -1.35
CA ALA A 24 16.96 -15.34 0.11
C ALA A 24 16.62 -13.96 0.68
N TYR A 25 15.87 -13.92 1.79
CA TYR A 25 15.72 -12.71 2.56
C TYR A 25 17.11 -12.14 2.91
N SER A 26 17.35 -10.86 2.59
CA SER A 26 18.59 -10.17 2.90
C SER A 26 18.29 -8.83 3.52
N LYS A 27 18.53 -8.71 4.83
CA LYS A 27 18.26 -7.47 5.55
C LYS A 27 19.06 -6.30 4.99
N CYS A 28 18.38 -5.24 4.57
CA CYS A 28 19.03 -4.01 4.14
C CYS A 28 19.75 -3.31 5.32
N LYS A 29 20.78 -2.53 5.00
CA LYS A 29 21.47 -1.66 5.97
C LYS A 29 20.76 -0.33 6.23
N ASP A 30 19.90 0.09 5.32
CA ASP A 30 19.12 1.32 5.41
C ASP A 30 17.95 1.16 6.40
N ALA A 31 17.54 2.26 7.04
CA ALA A 31 16.43 2.27 8.00
C ALA A 31 15.04 2.17 7.32
N TYR A 32 14.96 2.49 6.02
CA TYR A 32 13.71 2.52 5.26
C TYR A 32 13.55 1.34 4.29
N SER A 33 14.63 0.65 3.99
CA SER A 33 14.64 -0.58 3.19
C SER A 33 14.80 -1.78 4.13
N TYR A 34 14.17 -2.93 3.85
CA TYR A 34 14.20 -4.08 4.78
C TYR A 34 14.59 -5.41 4.13
N ASP A 35 14.42 -5.59 2.82
CA ASP A 35 14.86 -6.79 2.08
C ASP A 35 15.45 -6.42 0.71
N GLU A 36 16.75 -6.67 0.52
CA GLU A 36 17.46 -6.38 -0.74
C GLU A 36 16.98 -7.27 -1.90
N ASN A 37 16.46 -8.45 -1.59
CA ASN A 37 16.02 -9.43 -2.59
C ASN A 37 14.49 -9.53 -2.71
N GLY A 38 13.73 -8.77 -1.90
CA GLY A 38 12.28 -8.92 -1.78
C GLY A 38 11.54 -8.78 -3.11
N LEU A 39 11.82 -7.71 -3.85
CA LEU A 39 11.17 -7.47 -5.15
C LEU A 39 11.51 -8.55 -6.19
N LYS A 40 12.75 -9.03 -6.20
CA LYS A 40 13.20 -10.09 -7.10
C LYS A 40 12.59 -11.44 -6.74
N ARG A 41 12.43 -11.74 -5.45
CA ARG A 41 11.72 -12.92 -4.97
C ARG A 41 10.23 -12.85 -5.30
N TYR A 42 9.59 -11.70 -5.12
CA TYR A 42 8.20 -11.47 -5.52
C TYR A 42 8.00 -11.69 -7.02
N ALA A 43 8.88 -11.15 -7.87
CA ALA A 43 8.82 -11.38 -9.32
C ALA A 43 8.91 -12.88 -9.69
N LEU A 44 9.80 -13.63 -9.04
CA LEU A 44 9.91 -15.08 -9.20
C LEU A 44 8.63 -15.81 -8.78
N ILE A 45 8.06 -15.45 -7.64
CA ILE A 45 6.81 -16.02 -7.13
C ILE A 45 5.65 -15.79 -8.11
N VAL A 46 5.55 -14.59 -8.69
CA VAL A 46 4.56 -14.29 -9.74
C VAL A 46 4.79 -15.16 -10.98
N GLN A 47 6.04 -15.41 -11.39
CA GLN A 47 6.29 -16.33 -12.51
C GLN A 47 5.86 -17.77 -12.18
N LEU A 48 6.07 -18.22 -10.95
CA LEU A 48 5.60 -19.54 -10.50
C LEU A 48 4.07 -19.65 -10.47
N GLN A 49 3.35 -18.55 -10.21
CA GLN A 49 1.88 -18.52 -10.29
C GLN A 49 1.39 -18.95 -11.68
N TYR A 50 2.09 -18.50 -12.74
CA TYR A 50 1.72 -18.78 -14.14
C TYR A 50 2.37 -20.04 -14.70
N ASP A 51 3.26 -20.69 -13.96
CA ASP A 51 4.01 -21.84 -14.43
C ASP A 51 3.19 -23.12 -14.31
N GLN A 52 2.64 -23.57 -15.43
CA GLN A 52 1.88 -24.81 -15.56
C GLN A 52 2.74 -26.08 -15.34
N THR A 53 4.07 -25.93 -15.22
CA THR A 53 5.01 -27.03 -14.97
C THR A 53 5.36 -27.20 -13.50
N VAL A 54 4.72 -26.46 -12.59
CA VAL A 54 4.87 -26.67 -11.14
C VAL A 54 4.31 -28.03 -10.75
N THR A 55 5.14 -28.87 -10.15
CA THR A 55 4.82 -30.24 -9.75
C THR A 55 5.27 -30.54 -8.33
N GLU A 56 4.99 -31.76 -7.85
CA GLU A 56 5.49 -32.28 -6.57
C GLU A 56 7.01 -32.12 -6.38
N ALA A 57 7.79 -32.19 -7.46
CA ALA A 57 9.25 -32.01 -7.40
C ALA A 57 9.67 -30.58 -7.02
N ASP A 58 8.77 -29.60 -7.17
CA ASP A 58 9.01 -28.20 -6.87
C ASP A 58 8.62 -27.82 -5.43
N LYS A 59 8.03 -28.74 -4.65
CA LYS A 59 7.59 -28.46 -3.26
C LYS A 59 8.72 -27.95 -2.38
N GLU A 60 9.92 -28.52 -2.50
CA GLU A 60 11.07 -28.07 -1.71
C GLU A 60 11.43 -26.61 -2.04
N PHE A 61 11.35 -26.23 -3.30
CA PHE A 61 11.62 -24.86 -3.73
C PHE A 61 10.56 -23.88 -3.23
N LEU A 62 9.28 -24.25 -3.33
CA LEU A 62 8.18 -23.43 -2.81
C LEU A 62 8.26 -23.28 -1.28
N HIS A 63 8.61 -24.35 -0.57
CA HIS A 63 8.84 -24.31 0.88
C HIS A 63 10.01 -23.38 1.24
N TYR A 64 11.09 -23.41 0.45
CA TYR A 64 12.20 -22.47 0.60
C TYR A 64 11.72 -21.02 0.44
N LEU A 65 10.98 -20.70 -0.64
CA LEU A 65 10.47 -19.35 -0.89
C LEU A 65 9.53 -18.87 0.23
N MET A 66 8.62 -19.74 0.69
CA MET A 66 7.72 -19.43 1.81
C MET A 66 8.50 -19.12 3.09
N SER A 67 9.56 -19.89 3.35
CA SER A 67 10.43 -19.65 4.51
C SER A 67 11.15 -18.30 4.43
N GLN A 68 11.54 -17.85 3.23
CA GLN A 68 12.11 -16.52 3.04
C GLN A 68 11.07 -15.40 3.24
N GLU A 69 9.83 -15.61 2.80
CA GLU A 69 8.73 -14.68 3.07
C GLU A 69 8.43 -14.57 4.57
N ILE A 70 8.38 -15.69 5.29
CA ILE A 70 8.21 -15.73 6.75
C ILE A 70 9.31 -14.92 7.45
N GLU A 71 10.57 -15.13 7.08
CA GLU A 71 11.70 -14.40 7.69
C GLU A 71 11.63 -12.89 7.39
N MET A 72 11.27 -12.52 6.17
CA MET A 72 11.04 -11.13 5.79
C MET A 72 9.93 -10.50 6.64
N HIS A 73 8.80 -11.18 6.82
CA HIS A 73 7.67 -10.67 7.59
C HIS A 73 7.93 -10.56 9.09
N LYS A 74 8.72 -11.47 9.68
CA LYS A 74 9.18 -11.38 11.08
C LYS A 74 10.10 -10.17 11.31
N SER A 75 10.85 -9.79 10.29
CA SER A 75 11.82 -8.70 10.34
C SER A 75 11.26 -7.36 9.82
N HIS A 76 10.01 -7.31 9.36
CA HIS A 76 9.42 -6.13 8.72
C HIS A 76 9.10 -5.02 9.73
N PRO A 77 9.71 -3.82 9.62
CA PRO A 77 9.55 -2.77 10.63
C PRO A 77 8.15 -2.13 10.64
N TYR A 78 7.41 -2.22 9.54
CA TYR A 78 6.11 -1.59 9.39
C TYR A 78 4.93 -2.57 9.48
N GLN A 79 5.19 -3.86 9.76
CA GLN A 79 4.22 -4.94 9.67
C GLN A 79 3.61 -5.05 8.24
N GLY A 80 2.69 -5.97 8.00
CA GLY A 80 2.00 -6.13 6.71
C GLY A 80 1.86 -7.61 6.30
N LEU A 81 0.95 -7.85 5.36
CA LEU A 81 0.83 -9.09 4.58
C LEU A 81 1.14 -8.76 3.11
N HIS A 82 2.16 -9.39 2.54
CA HIS A 82 2.54 -9.19 1.14
C HIS A 82 1.90 -10.25 0.25
N GLU A 83 1.50 -9.83 -0.95
CA GLU A 83 0.92 -10.72 -1.96
C GLU A 83 1.83 -11.92 -2.28
N SER A 84 3.15 -11.73 -2.25
CA SER A 84 4.14 -12.81 -2.45
C SER A 84 3.96 -13.98 -1.48
N MET A 85 3.71 -13.71 -0.20
CA MET A 85 3.44 -14.76 0.79
C MET A 85 2.15 -15.52 0.47
N ASP A 86 1.09 -14.80 0.08
CA ASP A 86 -0.22 -15.40 -0.22
C ASP A 86 -0.16 -16.27 -1.50
N ILE A 87 0.55 -15.82 -2.53
CA ILE A 87 0.75 -16.61 -3.76
C ILE A 87 1.50 -17.92 -3.45
N VAL A 88 2.63 -17.86 -2.72
CA VAL A 88 3.39 -19.09 -2.40
C VAL A 88 2.58 -20.03 -1.51
N ALA A 89 1.85 -19.49 -0.53
CA ALA A 89 0.95 -20.30 0.30
C ALA A 89 -0.14 -20.98 -0.53
N TYR A 90 -0.75 -20.26 -1.48
CA TYR A 90 -1.71 -20.82 -2.42
C TYR A 90 -1.11 -21.92 -3.30
N LEU A 91 0.10 -21.74 -3.81
CA LEU A 91 0.79 -22.77 -4.59
C LEU A 91 1.08 -24.02 -3.75
N LEU A 92 1.54 -23.86 -2.50
CA LEU A 92 1.77 -24.97 -1.58
C LEU A 92 0.47 -25.69 -1.19
N ALA A 93 -0.62 -24.95 -0.98
CA ALA A 93 -1.93 -25.49 -0.59
C ALA A 93 -2.51 -26.44 -1.65
N LYS A 94 -2.20 -26.24 -2.94
CA LYS A 94 -2.66 -27.11 -4.03
C LYS A 94 -2.19 -28.56 -3.90
N PHE A 95 -1.06 -28.81 -3.22
CA PHE A 95 -0.54 -30.17 -3.01
C PHE A 95 -1.26 -30.95 -1.89
N LYS A 96 -2.09 -30.28 -1.08
CA LYS A 96 -2.85 -30.89 0.02
C LYS A 96 -1.99 -31.75 0.96
N ASP A 97 -0.83 -31.21 1.35
CA ASP A 97 0.16 -31.92 2.17
C ASP A 97 0.13 -31.41 3.62
N VAL A 98 -0.18 -32.29 4.58
CA VAL A 98 -0.23 -31.94 6.02
C VAL A 98 1.12 -31.45 6.54
N ASN A 99 2.22 -31.79 5.88
CA ASN A 99 3.55 -31.33 6.28
C ASN A 99 3.76 -29.82 6.05
N HIS A 100 2.83 -29.14 5.37
CA HIS A 100 2.84 -27.68 5.26
C HIS A 100 2.28 -26.96 6.51
N ILE A 101 1.58 -27.66 7.42
CA ILE A 101 0.96 -27.07 8.62
C ILE A 101 1.95 -26.24 9.45
N PRO A 102 3.14 -26.75 9.83
CA PRO A 102 4.09 -25.96 10.63
C PRO A 102 4.59 -24.71 9.90
N LEU A 103 4.65 -24.74 8.56
CA LEU A 103 5.10 -23.61 7.76
C LEU A 103 4.01 -22.53 7.68
N PHE A 104 2.75 -22.93 7.47
CA PHE A 104 1.61 -22.01 7.45
C PHE A 104 1.32 -21.40 8.83
N GLU A 105 1.50 -22.17 9.90
CA GLU A 105 1.44 -21.64 11.25
C GLU A 105 2.49 -20.56 11.48
N GLN A 106 3.75 -20.81 11.08
CA GLN A 106 4.82 -19.81 11.17
C GLN A 106 4.52 -18.55 10.35
N ALA A 107 3.91 -18.70 9.17
CA ALA A 107 3.46 -17.57 8.37
C ALA A 107 2.40 -16.74 9.10
N LYS A 108 1.37 -17.39 9.63
CA LYS A 108 0.32 -16.73 10.40
C LYS A 108 0.88 -15.99 11.62
N LEU A 109 1.84 -16.58 12.33
CA LEU A 109 2.48 -15.98 13.51
C LEU A 109 3.63 -15.01 13.21
N SER A 110 3.91 -14.66 11.95
CA SER A 110 5.09 -13.86 11.59
C SER A 110 5.03 -12.42 12.12
N ASN A 111 3.87 -11.76 12.05
CA ASN A 111 3.62 -10.44 12.64
C ASN A 111 2.12 -10.24 12.92
N PHE A 112 1.74 -9.05 13.38
CA PHE A 112 0.34 -8.72 13.70
C PHE A 112 -0.59 -8.83 12.48
N ASP A 113 -0.18 -8.30 11.33
CA ASP A 113 -1.01 -8.30 10.12
C ASP A 113 -1.15 -9.69 9.52
N THR A 114 -0.10 -10.54 9.59
CA THR A 114 -0.22 -11.94 9.16
C THR A 114 -1.13 -12.73 10.08
N TYR A 115 -1.18 -12.42 11.37
CA TYR A 115 -2.05 -13.14 12.31
C TYR A 115 -3.54 -13.02 11.93
N TYR A 116 -3.94 -11.81 11.52
CA TYR A 116 -5.31 -11.52 11.11
C TYR A 116 -5.57 -11.71 9.61
N GLY A 117 -4.57 -11.49 8.76
CA GLY A 117 -4.71 -11.46 7.31
C GLY A 117 -4.28 -12.74 6.59
N PHE A 118 -3.42 -13.57 7.18
CA PHE A 118 -3.05 -14.86 6.59
C PHE A 118 -4.14 -15.88 6.88
N ASP A 119 -4.76 -16.45 5.85
CA ASP A 119 -5.93 -17.32 5.98
C ASP A 119 -5.63 -18.58 6.81
N THR A 120 -6.51 -18.91 7.76
CA THR A 120 -6.41 -20.17 8.52
C THR A 120 -6.66 -21.38 7.62
N GLU A 121 -7.42 -21.18 6.55
CA GLU A 121 -7.71 -22.17 5.50
C GLU A 121 -6.45 -22.77 4.90
N TYR A 122 -5.33 -22.04 4.86
CA TYR A 122 -4.05 -22.62 4.46
C TYR A 122 -3.61 -23.77 5.36
N ILE A 123 -3.74 -23.61 6.67
CA ILE A 123 -3.36 -24.63 7.65
C ILE A 123 -4.15 -25.91 7.45
N ILE A 124 -5.44 -25.81 7.12
CA ILE A 124 -6.32 -26.96 6.90
C ILE A 124 -6.45 -27.37 5.42
N SER A 125 -5.61 -26.82 4.54
CA SER A 125 -5.71 -27.04 3.08
C SER A 125 -5.41 -28.47 2.63
N ALA A 126 -4.74 -29.27 3.47
CA ALA A 126 -4.55 -30.70 3.26
C ALA A 126 -5.84 -31.52 3.37
N GLY A 127 -6.87 -30.94 3.99
CA GLY A 127 -8.11 -31.61 4.38
C GLY A 127 -8.36 -31.39 5.87
N ILE A 128 -9.62 -31.21 6.25
CA ILE A 128 -9.99 -30.84 7.63
C ILE A 128 -9.64 -31.99 8.59
N GLU A 129 -10.03 -33.22 8.24
CA GLU A 129 -9.77 -34.41 9.05
C GLU A 129 -8.26 -34.71 9.12
N GLU A 130 -7.57 -34.62 7.98
CA GLU A 130 -6.13 -34.83 7.87
C GLU A 130 -5.33 -33.81 8.69
N ALA A 131 -5.75 -32.54 8.66
CA ALA A 131 -5.13 -31.48 9.46
C ALA A 131 -5.39 -31.66 10.95
N ILE A 132 -6.62 -31.98 11.37
CA ILE A 132 -6.93 -32.26 12.78
C ILE A 132 -6.11 -33.45 13.28
N THR A 133 -6.03 -34.53 12.50
CA THR A 133 -5.22 -35.72 12.82
C THR A 133 -3.76 -35.32 13.04
N TYR A 134 -3.18 -34.56 12.10
CA TYR A 134 -1.81 -34.07 12.23
C TYR A 134 -1.60 -33.21 13.49
N ILE A 135 -2.52 -32.30 13.79
CA ILE A 135 -2.47 -31.42 14.96
C ILE A 135 -2.50 -32.23 16.26
N GLU A 136 -3.34 -33.27 16.33
CA GLU A 136 -3.44 -34.15 17.49
C GLU A 136 -2.20 -35.05 17.65
N GLU A 137 -1.73 -35.67 16.57
CA GLU A 137 -0.54 -36.55 16.58
C GLU A 137 0.74 -35.80 16.98
N ASN A 138 0.82 -34.49 16.70
CA ASN A 138 1.96 -33.64 17.03
C ASN A 138 1.76 -32.81 18.32
N ASP A 139 0.69 -33.05 19.08
CA ASP A 139 0.36 -32.36 20.35
C ASP A 139 0.35 -30.81 20.21
N LEU A 140 -0.06 -30.30 19.04
CA LEU A 140 0.02 -28.87 18.74
C LEU A 140 -0.97 -28.05 19.56
N TYR A 141 -2.13 -28.60 19.93
CA TYR A 141 -3.06 -27.93 20.86
C TYR A 141 -2.42 -27.56 22.20
N ARG A 142 -1.36 -28.27 22.59
CA ARG A 142 -0.60 -28.00 23.81
C ARG A 142 0.57 -27.04 23.57
N PHE A 143 1.36 -27.29 22.53
CA PHE A 143 2.66 -26.63 22.34
C PHE A 143 2.65 -25.41 21.42
N SER A 144 1.62 -25.26 20.58
CA SER A 144 1.48 -24.11 19.70
C SER A 144 0.64 -23.01 20.35
N SER A 145 1.16 -21.77 20.34
CA SER A 145 0.39 -20.60 20.74
C SER A 145 -0.76 -20.27 19.79
N PHE A 146 -0.72 -20.77 18.55
CA PHE A 146 -1.81 -20.58 17.59
C PHE A 146 -2.96 -21.56 17.85
N PHE A 147 -2.64 -22.84 18.05
CA PHE A 147 -3.67 -23.88 18.19
C PHE A 147 -4.29 -23.95 19.59
N GLN A 148 -3.67 -23.35 20.60
CA GLN A 148 -4.29 -23.17 21.91
C GLN A 148 -5.67 -22.53 21.76
N ASP A 149 -6.70 -23.22 22.24
CA ASP A 149 -8.12 -22.84 22.18
C ASP A 149 -8.75 -22.82 20.77
N LYS A 150 -8.08 -23.37 19.74
CA LYS A 150 -8.63 -23.46 18.37
C LYS A 150 -9.31 -24.79 18.04
N LYS A 151 -9.31 -25.75 18.97
CA LYS A 151 -9.88 -27.10 18.71
C LYS A 151 -11.33 -27.05 18.26
N GLU A 152 -12.20 -26.39 19.05
CA GLU A 152 -13.63 -26.27 18.73
C GLU A 152 -13.85 -25.49 17.43
N GLU A 153 -13.11 -24.40 17.21
CA GLU A 153 -13.18 -23.60 15.98
C GLU A 153 -12.83 -24.44 14.74
N LEU A 154 -11.73 -25.19 14.78
CA LEU A 154 -11.28 -26.02 13.66
C LEU A 154 -12.27 -27.16 13.36
N GLU A 155 -12.86 -27.75 14.38
CA GLU A 155 -13.83 -28.86 14.25
C GLU A 155 -15.22 -28.42 13.80
N THR A 156 -15.62 -27.16 14.04
CA THR A 156 -17.02 -26.72 13.86
C THR A 156 -17.22 -25.62 12.82
N MET A 157 -16.23 -24.74 12.61
CA MET A 157 -16.40 -23.60 11.71
C MET A 157 -16.08 -23.93 10.25
N TYR A 158 -15.23 -24.92 10.00
CA TYR A 158 -14.78 -25.27 8.65
C TYR A 158 -15.55 -26.46 8.10
N THR A 159 -15.95 -26.35 6.84
CA THR A 159 -16.62 -27.43 6.10
C THR A 159 -15.94 -27.64 4.76
N ALA A 160 -16.14 -28.81 4.14
CA ALA A 160 -15.64 -29.06 2.80
C ALA A 160 -16.16 -28.02 1.78
N GLU A 161 -17.41 -27.59 1.91
CA GLU A 161 -18.00 -26.55 1.06
C GLU A 161 -17.32 -25.19 1.28
N HIS A 162 -17.04 -24.82 2.54
CA HIS A 162 -16.28 -23.60 2.85
C HIS A 162 -14.90 -23.62 2.19
N MET A 163 -14.17 -24.73 2.34
CA MET A 163 -12.84 -24.90 1.76
C MET A 163 -12.86 -24.81 0.23
N GLU A 164 -13.86 -25.40 -0.41
CA GLU A 164 -14.02 -25.30 -1.87
C GLU A 164 -14.27 -23.85 -2.31
N ARG A 165 -15.18 -23.12 -1.64
CA ARG A 165 -15.43 -21.70 -1.95
C ARG A 165 -14.18 -20.85 -1.74
N TRP A 166 -13.42 -21.12 -0.68
CA TRP A 166 -12.16 -20.43 -0.41
C TRP A 166 -11.12 -20.71 -1.50
N PHE A 167 -10.91 -21.97 -1.89
CA PHE A 167 -10.01 -22.32 -2.99
C PHE A 167 -10.41 -21.68 -4.32
N GLN A 168 -11.71 -21.64 -4.63
CA GLN A 168 -12.23 -20.92 -5.81
C GLN A 168 -11.96 -19.42 -5.73
N SER A 169 -12.06 -18.84 -4.53
CA SER A 169 -11.70 -17.43 -4.32
C SER A 169 -10.22 -17.18 -4.58
N LYS A 170 -9.33 -18.05 -4.06
CA LYS A 170 -7.89 -17.97 -4.33
C LYS A 170 -7.57 -18.16 -5.81
N ALA A 171 -8.24 -19.07 -6.50
CA ALA A 171 -8.08 -19.26 -7.94
C ALA A 171 -8.52 -18.04 -8.77
N ARG A 172 -9.53 -17.30 -8.32
CA ARG A 172 -9.94 -16.02 -8.94
C ARG A 172 -8.95 -14.89 -8.67
N ASN A 173 -8.39 -14.85 -7.46
CA ASN A 173 -7.41 -13.81 -7.09
C ASN A 173 -6.02 -14.09 -7.69
N TYR A 174 -5.66 -15.36 -7.87
CA TYR A 174 -4.37 -15.83 -8.39
C TYR A 174 -4.60 -16.79 -9.56
N PRO A 175 -5.09 -16.29 -10.71
CA PRO A 175 -5.35 -17.13 -11.87
C PRO A 175 -4.05 -17.74 -12.41
N ALA A 176 -4.18 -18.92 -13.02
CA ALA A 176 -3.03 -19.66 -13.55
C ALA A 176 -2.51 -19.11 -14.88
N ASN A 177 -3.29 -18.27 -15.57
CA ASN A 177 -2.87 -17.59 -16.79
C ASN A 177 -2.82 -16.09 -16.56
N ARG A 178 -1.87 -15.43 -17.22
CA ARG A 178 -1.69 -13.98 -17.13
C ARG A 178 -2.86 -13.22 -17.75
N GLU A 179 -3.51 -13.81 -18.76
CA GLU A 179 -4.63 -13.22 -19.49
C GLU A 179 -5.90 -13.09 -18.65
N ASP A 180 -6.02 -13.93 -17.62
CA ASP A 180 -7.15 -13.96 -16.69
C ASP A 180 -6.99 -12.97 -15.52
N GLU A 181 -5.83 -12.32 -15.42
CA GLU A 181 -5.53 -11.33 -14.38
C GLU A 181 -6.28 -10.03 -14.59
N SER A 182 -6.57 -9.35 -13.48
CA SER A 182 -7.09 -7.99 -13.55
C SER A 182 -6.04 -7.04 -14.14
N LEU A 183 -6.47 -6.08 -14.97
CA LEU A 183 -5.57 -5.06 -15.52
C LEU A 183 -4.86 -4.25 -14.42
N ILE A 184 -5.51 -4.06 -13.26
CA ILE A 184 -4.94 -3.37 -12.11
C ILE A 184 -3.77 -4.19 -11.56
N THR A 185 -3.97 -5.47 -11.26
CA THR A 185 -2.92 -6.38 -10.78
C THR A 185 -1.73 -6.41 -11.72
N LEU A 186 -1.97 -6.51 -13.04
CA LEU A 186 -0.91 -6.50 -14.03
C LEU A 186 -0.13 -5.18 -14.07
N MET A 187 -0.82 -4.05 -13.87
CA MET A 187 -0.23 -2.72 -13.89
C MET A 187 0.57 -2.43 -12.62
N ASP A 188 0.07 -2.83 -11.45
CA ASP A 188 0.79 -2.74 -10.19
C ASP A 188 2.09 -3.55 -10.26
N ARG A 189 2.00 -4.82 -10.68
CA ARG A 189 3.18 -5.67 -10.91
C ARG A 189 4.15 -5.08 -11.92
N ALA A 190 3.66 -4.53 -13.03
CA ALA A 190 4.51 -3.87 -14.01
C ALA A 190 5.24 -2.65 -13.43
N SER A 191 4.56 -1.86 -12.60
CA SER A 191 5.13 -0.70 -11.91
C SER A 191 6.18 -1.12 -10.89
N ASP A 192 5.84 -2.09 -10.04
CA ASP A 192 6.73 -2.66 -9.02
C ASP A 192 8.01 -3.22 -9.65
N PHE A 193 7.90 -3.93 -10.77
CA PHE A 193 9.04 -4.49 -11.49
C PHE A 193 9.76 -3.49 -12.41
N GLY A 194 9.40 -2.21 -12.35
CA GLY A 194 10.05 -1.13 -13.10
C GLY A 194 9.72 -1.10 -14.61
N ASN A 195 8.75 -1.89 -15.08
CA ASN A 195 8.29 -1.87 -16.46
C ASN A 195 7.19 -0.82 -16.68
N MET A 196 7.58 0.44 -16.54
CA MET A 196 6.66 1.59 -16.65
C MET A 196 6.04 1.73 -18.05
N ALA A 197 6.66 1.18 -19.09
CA ALA A 197 6.10 1.17 -20.45
C ALA A 197 4.89 0.24 -20.55
N GLU A 198 4.99 -0.98 -20.00
CA GLU A 198 3.86 -1.92 -19.93
C GLU A 198 2.76 -1.38 -19.00
N ALA A 199 3.13 -0.81 -17.85
CA ALA A 199 2.16 -0.22 -16.92
C ALA A 199 1.29 0.87 -17.59
N ARG A 200 1.90 1.78 -18.35
CA ARG A 200 1.16 2.81 -19.13
C ARG A 200 0.28 2.23 -20.23
N LYS A 201 0.74 1.16 -20.89
CA LYS A 201 -0.06 0.45 -21.90
C LYS A 201 -1.29 -0.22 -21.26
N LEU A 202 -1.13 -0.79 -20.07
CA LEU A 202 -2.22 -1.41 -19.31
C LEU A 202 -3.22 -0.36 -18.82
N LEU A 203 -2.76 0.83 -18.39
CA LEU A 203 -3.64 1.96 -18.10
C LEU A 203 -4.50 2.34 -19.31
N GLY A 204 -3.92 2.41 -20.52
CA GLY A 204 -4.68 2.67 -21.75
C GLY A 204 -5.76 1.63 -22.02
N LYS A 205 -5.46 0.34 -21.82
CA LYS A 205 -6.47 -0.73 -21.92
C LYS A 205 -7.57 -0.62 -20.85
N LEU A 206 -7.19 -0.22 -19.64
CA LEU A 206 -8.13 -0.04 -18.54
C LEU A 206 -9.09 1.12 -18.84
N GLU A 207 -8.58 2.22 -19.41
CA GLU A 207 -9.39 3.35 -19.89
C GLU A 207 -10.41 2.88 -20.96
N GLU A 208 -9.97 2.09 -21.93
CA GLU A 208 -10.85 1.53 -22.98
C GLU A 208 -11.92 0.60 -22.40
N GLN A 209 -11.57 -0.26 -21.44
CA GLN A 209 -12.50 -1.20 -20.80
C GLN A 209 -13.55 -0.50 -19.93
N LEU A 210 -13.14 0.49 -19.14
CA LEU A 210 -14.00 1.20 -18.21
C LEU A 210 -14.85 2.28 -18.89
N GLY A 211 -14.43 2.74 -20.07
CA GLY A 211 -15.09 3.79 -20.83
C GLY A 211 -15.17 5.11 -20.04
N SER A 212 -16.14 5.95 -20.40
CA SER A 212 -16.35 7.28 -19.80
C SER A 212 -17.37 7.27 -18.65
N ASP A 213 -17.56 6.13 -17.96
CA ASP A 213 -18.43 6.10 -16.77
C ASP A 213 -17.74 6.83 -15.60
N LYS A 214 -18.44 7.82 -15.05
CA LYS A 214 -17.97 8.64 -13.94
C LYS A 214 -17.55 7.85 -12.70
N LYS A 215 -18.14 6.68 -12.46
CA LYS A 215 -17.76 5.82 -11.31
C LYS A 215 -16.30 5.38 -11.36
N ASN A 216 -15.67 5.45 -12.54
CA ASN A 216 -14.32 4.99 -12.77
C ASN A 216 -13.25 6.08 -12.64
N TYR A 217 -13.63 7.38 -12.59
CA TYR A 217 -12.66 8.47 -12.57
C TYR A 217 -11.76 8.46 -11.33
N SER A 218 -12.29 8.11 -10.16
CA SER A 218 -11.48 7.99 -8.94
C SER A 218 -10.39 6.93 -9.09
N LEU A 219 -10.75 5.73 -9.61
CA LEU A 219 -9.79 4.66 -9.87
C LEU A 219 -8.74 5.10 -10.90
N LEU A 220 -9.17 5.63 -12.05
CA LEU A 220 -8.27 6.06 -13.12
C LEU A 220 -7.34 7.19 -12.67
N TYR A 221 -7.81 8.11 -11.82
CA TYR A 221 -6.98 9.13 -11.18
C TYR A 221 -5.84 8.51 -10.36
N HIS A 222 -6.15 7.55 -9.48
CA HIS A 222 -5.15 6.92 -8.63
C HIS A 222 -4.08 6.21 -9.45
N GLN A 223 -4.50 5.48 -10.49
CA GLN A 223 -3.60 4.76 -11.39
C GLN A 223 -2.73 5.71 -12.23
N ALA A 224 -3.32 6.75 -12.81
CA ALA A 224 -2.57 7.77 -13.55
C ALA A 224 -1.56 8.50 -12.66
N LYS A 225 -1.93 8.84 -11.42
CA LYS A 225 -1.03 9.48 -10.46
C LYS A 225 0.18 8.60 -10.12
N GLN A 226 -0.03 7.30 -9.88
CA GLN A 226 1.03 6.33 -9.58
C GLN A 226 2.04 6.20 -10.73
N LEU A 227 1.58 6.30 -11.98
CA LEU A 227 2.41 6.25 -13.18
C LEU A 227 3.03 7.60 -13.58
N GLU A 228 2.84 8.63 -12.75
CA GLU A 228 3.26 10.01 -13.01
C GLU A 228 2.61 10.62 -14.28
N GLU A 229 1.49 10.06 -14.74
CA GLU A 229 0.66 10.57 -15.84
C GLU A 229 -0.21 11.74 -15.34
N TYR A 230 0.43 12.80 -14.87
CA TYR A 230 -0.23 13.88 -14.14
C TYR A 230 -1.30 14.62 -14.97
N ASP A 231 -1.13 14.71 -16.29
CA ASP A 231 -2.14 15.32 -17.17
C ASP A 231 -3.41 14.47 -17.25
N LYS A 232 -3.27 13.13 -17.30
CA LYS A 232 -4.41 12.22 -17.21
C LYS A 232 -5.07 12.28 -15.84
N ALA A 233 -4.28 12.30 -14.76
CA ALA A 233 -4.81 12.44 -13.41
C ALA A 233 -5.65 13.72 -13.25
N LEU A 234 -5.17 14.86 -13.76
CA LEU A 234 -5.94 16.12 -13.78
C LEU A 234 -7.19 16.02 -14.65
N HIS A 235 -7.11 15.36 -15.81
CA HIS A 235 -8.27 15.14 -16.68
C HIS A 235 -9.39 14.42 -15.91
N TYR A 236 -9.09 13.31 -15.22
CA TYR A 236 -10.11 12.58 -14.45
C TYR A 236 -10.71 13.39 -13.30
N LEU A 237 -9.88 14.11 -12.54
CA LEU A 237 -10.39 15.00 -11.48
C LEU A 237 -11.30 16.10 -12.05
N THR A 238 -10.95 16.63 -13.22
CA THR A 238 -11.75 17.67 -13.90
C THR A 238 -13.08 17.12 -14.40
N GLN A 239 -13.14 15.87 -14.85
CA GLN A 239 -14.39 15.20 -15.24
C GLN A 239 -15.26 14.83 -14.03
N ASP A 240 -14.65 14.49 -12.90
CA ASP A 240 -15.37 14.10 -11.68
C ASP A 240 -15.97 15.31 -10.93
N LEU A 241 -15.32 16.47 -11.01
CA LEU A 241 -15.71 17.66 -10.25
C LEU A 241 -17.17 18.13 -10.48
N PRO A 242 -17.70 18.23 -11.72
CA PRO A 242 -19.09 18.65 -11.97
C PRO A 242 -20.13 17.66 -11.42
N GLU A 243 -19.73 16.42 -11.19
CA GLU A 243 -20.63 15.36 -10.72
C GLU A 243 -20.82 15.37 -9.20
N GLN A 244 -19.99 16.14 -8.47
CA GLN A 244 -20.09 16.27 -7.03
C GLN A 244 -21.12 17.34 -6.66
N GLU A 245 -22.11 16.97 -5.85
CA GLU A 245 -23.09 17.93 -5.30
C GLU A 245 -22.60 18.52 -3.97
N ASP A 246 -21.96 17.70 -3.14
CA ASP A 246 -21.53 18.07 -1.80
C ASP A 246 -20.25 18.95 -1.82
N SER A 247 -20.28 20.03 -1.05
CA SER A 247 -19.17 20.99 -0.96
C SER A 247 -17.90 20.39 -0.35
N PHE A 248 -18.01 19.40 0.55
CA PHE A 248 -16.85 18.71 1.11
C PHE A 248 -16.11 17.94 0.01
N ASP A 249 -16.84 17.20 -0.81
CA ASP A 249 -16.27 16.41 -1.90
C ASP A 249 -15.62 17.30 -2.97
N LYS A 250 -16.24 18.44 -3.31
CA LYS A 250 -15.64 19.44 -4.19
C LYS A 250 -14.32 19.99 -3.65
N VAL A 251 -14.27 20.37 -2.37
CA VAL A 251 -13.02 20.85 -1.74
C VAL A 251 -11.96 19.75 -1.77
N PHE A 252 -12.35 18.50 -1.51
CA PHE A 252 -11.43 17.37 -1.56
C PHE A 252 -10.86 17.16 -2.97
N LEU A 253 -11.67 17.24 -4.02
CA LEU A 253 -11.19 17.17 -5.41
C LEU A 253 -10.26 18.34 -5.77
N TRP A 254 -10.58 19.57 -5.35
CA TRP A 254 -9.70 20.71 -5.58
C TRP A 254 -8.34 20.57 -4.88
N LEU A 255 -8.31 19.98 -3.68
CA LEU A 255 -7.05 19.66 -3.00
C LEU A 255 -6.25 18.59 -3.74
N LYS A 256 -6.90 17.55 -4.29
CA LYS A 256 -6.23 16.56 -5.15
C LYS A 256 -5.64 17.22 -6.41
N MET A 257 -6.36 18.14 -7.05
CA MET A 257 -5.84 18.88 -8.22
C MET A 257 -4.62 19.73 -7.85
N ALA A 258 -4.68 20.43 -6.71
CA ALA A 258 -3.54 21.19 -6.20
C ALA A 258 -2.31 20.30 -5.94
N GLU A 259 -2.51 19.10 -5.38
CA GLU A 259 -1.45 18.12 -5.19
C GLU A 259 -0.80 17.70 -6.51
N ILE A 260 -1.60 17.41 -7.55
CA ILE A 260 -1.06 17.06 -8.86
C ILE A 260 -0.26 18.22 -9.48
N HIS A 261 -0.76 19.46 -9.37
CA HIS A 261 0.00 20.63 -9.83
C HIS A 261 1.31 20.84 -9.04
N LEU A 262 1.33 20.56 -7.73
CA LEU A 262 2.57 20.55 -6.94
C LEU A 262 3.57 19.51 -7.45
N LEU A 263 3.11 18.30 -7.80
CA LEU A 263 3.97 17.25 -8.37
C LEU A 263 4.53 17.66 -9.75
N LYS A 264 3.73 18.35 -10.57
CA LYS A 264 4.15 18.97 -11.84
C LYS A 264 5.05 20.20 -11.66
N GLN A 265 5.28 20.65 -10.44
CA GLN A 265 6.00 21.88 -10.12
C GLN A 265 5.35 23.17 -10.64
N ASP A 266 4.03 23.16 -10.83
CA ASP A 266 3.23 24.30 -11.26
C ASP A 266 2.56 24.97 -10.05
N TRP A 267 3.29 25.89 -9.41
CA TRP A 267 2.85 26.55 -8.18
C TRP A 267 1.66 27.48 -8.39
N VAL A 268 1.56 28.08 -9.58
CA VAL A 268 0.49 29.01 -9.94
C VAL A 268 -0.82 28.25 -10.06
N GLN A 269 -0.83 27.14 -10.80
CA GLN A 269 -2.04 26.32 -10.92
C GLN A 269 -2.37 25.60 -9.60
N ALA A 270 -1.38 25.14 -8.84
CA ALA A 270 -1.64 24.57 -7.52
C ALA A 270 -2.36 25.57 -6.61
N PHE A 271 -1.92 26.83 -6.59
CA PHE A 271 -2.58 27.87 -5.81
C PHE A 271 -3.95 28.25 -6.38
N ALA A 272 -4.11 28.25 -7.70
CA ALA A 272 -5.39 28.50 -8.35
C ALA A 272 -6.44 27.44 -8.01
N SER A 273 -6.06 26.14 -7.97
CA SER A 273 -6.93 25.05 -7.52
C SER A 273 -7.36 25.25 -6.06
N VAL A 274 -6.41 25.59 -5.18
CA VAL A 274 -6.72 25.85 -3.78
C VAL A 274 -7.67 27.04 -3.61
N LYS A 275 -7.54 28.09 -4.42
CA LYS A 275 -8.48 29.23 -4.41
C LYS A 275 -9.93 28.82 -4.68
N GLN A 276 -10.17 27.77 -5.46
CA GLN A 276 -11.52 27.27 -5.70
C GLN A 276 -12.18 26.66 -4.45
N CYS A 277 -11.41 26.31 -3.42
CA CYS A 277 -11.96 25.84 -2.15
C CYS A 277 -12.68 26.96 -1.36
N GLU A 278 -12.32 28.23 -1.55
CA GLU A 278 -12.84 29.35 -0.75
C GLU A 278 -14.38 29.49 -0.77
N PRO A 279 -15.06 29.50 -1.93
CA PRO A 279 -16.53 29.57 -1.95
C PRO A 279 -17.18 28.37 -1.27
N GLU A 280 -16.65 27.16 -1.48
CA GLU A 280 -17.21 25.92 -0.92
C GLU A 280 -17.07 25.87 0.62
N LEU A 281 -15.93 26.30 1.16
CA LEU A 281 -15.68 26.34 2.61
C LEU A 281 -16.60 27.32 3.37
N LYS A 282 -17.28 28.23 2.68
CA LYS A 282 -18.29 29.13 3.28
C LYS A 282 -19.63 28.43 3.49
N LEU A 283 -19.88 27.30 2.81
CA LEU A 283 -21.15 26.57 2.85
C LEU A 283 -21.26 25.60 4.03
N PHE A 284 -20.14 25.27 4.68
CA PHE A 284 -20.12 24.37 5.83
C PHE A 284 -19.00 24.74 6.81
N SER A 285 -19.13 24.38 8.08
CA SER A 285 -18.15 24.71 9.13
C SER A 285 -17.37 23.51 9.67
N SER A 286 -17.81 22.29 9.35
CA SER A 286 -17.21 21.03 9.82
C SER A 286 -15.79 20.82 9.30
N TRP A 287 -15.36 21.49 8.23
CA TRP A 287 -13.96 21.46 7.75
C TRP A 287 -12.94 21.84 8.83
N ARG A 288 -13.35 22.60 9.86
CA ARG A 288 -12.48 23.02 10.96
C ARG A 288 -12.09 21.85 11.88
N SER A 289 -12.90 20.81 11.94
CA SER A 289 -12.71 19.62 12.78
C SER A 289 -12.46 18.34 11.97
N ALA A 290 -12.97 18.25 10.73
CA ALA A 290 -12.91 17.07 9.86
C ALA A 290 -11.55 16.85 9.16
N GLY A 291 -10.47 17.48 9.60
CA GLY A 291 -9.13 17.35 9.00
C GLY A 291 -8.93 18.09 7.66
N LEU A 292 -10.00 18.48 6.98
CA LEU A 292 -9.91 19.21 5.69
C LEU A 292 -9.15 20.54 5.81
N GLY A 293 -9.40 21.32 6.87
CA GLY A 293 -8.65 22.54 7.14
C GLY A 293 -7.15 22.31 7.39
N ARG A 294 -6.78 21.13 7.92
CA ARG A 294 -5.37 20.73 8.07
C ARG A 294 -4.75 20.48 6.71
N SER A 295 -5.38 19.68 5.85
CA SER A 295 -4.88 19.36 4.50
C SER A 295 -4.74 20.60 3.63
N LEU A 296 -5.71 21.52 3.68
CA LEU A 296 -5.66 22.81 3.01
C LEU A 296 -4.49 23.67 3.49
N SER A 297 -4.33 23.80 4.82
CA SER A 297 -3.21 24.55 5.40
C SER A 297 -1.88 23.96 5.00
N GLU A 298 -1.75 22.63 5.02
CA GLU A 298 -0.53 21.92 4.62
C GLU A 298 -0.17 22.18 3.16
N THR A 299 -1.16 22.07 2.25
CA THR A 299 -0.98 22.33 0.82
C THR A 299 -0.55 23.78 0.56
N LEU A 300 -1.18 24.76 1.22
CA LEU A 300 -0.81 26.18 1.11
C LEU A 300 0.62 26.46 1.61
N LEU A 301 1.05 25.78 2.68
CA LEU A 301 2.42 25.89 3.18
C LEU A 301 3.43 25.28 2.21
N ASP A 302 3.11 24.14 1.59
CA ASP A 302 3.96 23.51 0.59
C ASP A 302 4.11 24.41 -0.66
N ILE A 303 3.01 24.99 -1.15
CA ILE A 303 3.02 26.02 -2.21
C ILE A 303 3.92 27.18 -1.80
N SER A 304 3.75 27.72 -0.58
CA SER A 304 4.54 28.85 -0.09
C SER A 304 6.04 28.55 -0.06
N LEU A 305 6.45 27.38 0.42
CA LEU A 305 7.86 26.99 0.46
C LEU A 305 8.46 26.81 -0.94
N LYS A 306 7.71 26.19 -1.86
CA LYS A 306 8.19 25.84 -3.21
C LYS A 306 8.20 27.04 -4.16
N ALA A 307 7.21 27.92 -4.06
CA ALA A 307 7.12 29.10 -4.91
C ALA A 307 8.11 30.21 -4.51
N LYS A 308 8.62 30.22 -3.28
CA LYS A 308 9.33 31.39 -2.72
C LYS A 308 10.51 31.91 -3.56
N ASP A 309 11.25 31.04 -4.24
CA ASP A 309 12.39 31.47 -5.06
C ASP A 309 11.98 31.86 -6.51
N SER A 310 10.78 31.47 -6.97
CA SER A 310 10.26 31.76 -8.32
C SER A 310 9.21 32.88 -8.33
N ASP A 311 8.37 32.97 -7.30
CA ASP A 311 7.33 33.98 -7.11
C ASP A 311 7.12 34.24 -5.60
N GLU A 312 7.82 35.25 -5.08
CA GLU A 312 7.72 35.64 -3.68
C GLU A 312 6.31 36.17 -3.32
N SER A 313 5.60 36.79 -4.27
CA SER A 313 4.27 37.34 -4.03
C SER A 313 3.27 36.23 -3.77
N LEU A 314 3.26 35.20 -4.64
CA LEU A 314 2.46 34.00 -4.47
C LEU A 314 2.81 33.29 -3.16
N ALA A 315 4.12 33.14 -2.87
CA ALA A 315 4.56 32.49 -1.64
C ALA A 315 4.06 33.19 -0.37
N ARG A 316 4.01 34.53 -0.38
CA ARG A 316 3.47 35.34 0.72
C ARG A 316 1.94 35.29 0.79
N GLU A 317 1.26 35.22 -0.35
CA GLU A 317 -0.20 35.08 -0.38
C GLU A 317 -0.64 33.71 0.16
N ALA A 318 -0.04 32.63 -0.33
CA ALA A 318 -0.30 31.27 0.13
C ALA A 318 -0.03 31.12 1.65
N TYR A 319 1.08 31.69 2.14
CA TYR A 319 1.37 31.69 3.57
C TYR A 319 0.33 32.46 4.39
N ARG A 320 -0.08 33.67 3.95
CA ARG A 320 -1.08 34.47 4.67
C ARG A 320 -2.39 33.70 4.81
N TRP A 321 -2.82 33.01 3.76
CA TRP A 321 -4.03 32.21 3.83
C TRP A 321 -3.84 30.99 4.76
N ALA A 322 -2.71 30.28 4.65
CA ALA A 322 -2.39 29.18 5.55
C ALA A 322 -2.45 29.64 7.02
N ASP A 323 -1.81 30.76 7.37
CA ASP A 323 -1.80 31.31 8.72
C ASP A 323 -3.21 31.65 9.24
N GLN A 324 -4.09 32.19 8.39
CA GLN A 324 -5.50 32.41 8.76
C GLN A 324 -6.24 31.10 9.04
N MET A 325 -6.02 30.07 8.22
CA MET A 325 -6.58 28.73 8.43
C MET A 325 -6.01 28.08 9.70
N LEU A 326 -4.72 28.28 9.97
CA LEU A 326 -4.00 27.84 11.18
C LEU A 326 -4.38 28.60 12.46
N LYS A 327 -5.17 29.66 12.35
CA LYS A 327 -5.80 30.36 13.49
C LYS A 327 -7.25 29.97 13.67
N SER A 328 -7.89 29.46 12.62
CA SER A 328 -9.32 29.14 12.56
C SER A 328 -9.63 27.67 12.86
N THR A 329 -8.60 26.82 12.96
CA THR A 329 -8.74 25.40 13.26
C THR A 329 -8.07 25.07 14.60
N ASN A 330 -8.49 24.01 15.29
CA ASN A 330 -7.97 23.67 16.63
C ASN A 330 -7.13 22.38 16.65
N ASN A 331 -6.83 21.81 15.48
CA ASN A 331 -6.22 20.48 15.37
C ASN A 331 -5.05 20.47 14.37
N TYR A 332 -3.84 20.75 14.86
CA TYR A 332 -2.62 20.76 14.03
C TYR A 332 -1.69 19.63 14.40
N SER A 333 -1.22 18.90 13.38
CA SER A 333 -0.13 17.96 13.55
C SER A 333 1.20 18.71 13.75
N SER A 334 2.15 18.06 14.43
CA SER A 334 3.53 18.56 14.56
C SER A 334 4.17 18.89 13.20
N ASN A 335 3.81 18.15 12.13
CA ASN A 335 4.33 18.38 10.78
C ASN A 335 3.87 19.72 10.21
N VAL A 336 2.57 20.03 10.30
CA VAL A 336 2.01 21.29 9.80
C VAL A 336 2.60 22.50 10.53
N LEU A 337 2.75 22.40 11.86
CA LEU A 337 3.38 23.47 12.66
C LEU A 337 4.85 23.70 12.29
N ARG A 338 5.59 22.61 11.99
CA ARG A 338 6.98 22.69 11.53
C ARG A 338 7.07 23.35 10.16
N LYS A 339 6.20 22.99 9.21
CA LYS A 339 6.11 23.65 7.90
C LYS A 339 5.80 25.14 8.05
N ALA A 340 4.81 25.51 8.88
CA ALA A 340 4.47 26.92 9.14
C ALA A 340 5.65 27.73 9.69
N HIS A 341 6.38 27.16 10.65
CA HIS A 341 7.61 27.76 11.17
C HIS A 341 8.69 27.92 10.08
N GLN A 342 8.84 26.93 9.21
CA GLN A 342 9.77 27.00 8.09
C GLN A 342 9.40 28.10 7.10
N CYS A 343 8.12 28.22 6.70
CA CYS A 343 7.65 29.31 5.85
C CYS A 343 7.94 30.66 6.48
N ALA A 344 7.58 30.86 7.75
CA ALA A 344 7.81 32.11 8.46
C ALA A 344 9.31 32.47 8.54
N LYS A 345 10.19 31.47 8.70
CA LYS A 345 11.65 31.66 8.67
C LYS A 345 12.11 32.09 7.28
N VAL A 346 11.67 31.39 6.23
CA VAL A 346 12.09 31.59 4.84
C VAL A 346 11.58 32.93 4.28
N LEU A 347 10.37 33.35 4.65
CA LEU A 347 9.75 34.63 4.28
C LEU A 347 10.16 35.80 5.20
N GLN A 348 11.04 35.54 6.17
CA GLN A 348 11.57 36.52 7.14
C GLN A 348 10.50 37.18 8.04
N LEU A 349 9.43 36.45 8.37
CA LEU A 349 8.31 36.90 9.21
C LEU A 349 8.64 36.68 10.70
N LYS A 350 9.31 37.67 11.32
CA LYS A 350 9.86 37.57 12.68
C LYS A 350 8.82 37.18 13.75
N GLN A 351 7.63 37.78 13.71
CA GLN A 351 6.58 37.52 14.70
C GLN A 351 6.06 36.08 14.60
N ASP A 352 5.69 35.67 13.39
CA ASP A 352 5.15 34.33 13.17
C ASP A 352 6.18 33.22 13.37
N LYS A 353 7.45 33.48 13.01
CA LYS A 353 8.56 32.56 13.32
C LYS A 353 8.61 32.25 14.81
N ARG A 354 8.49 33.27 15.66
CA ARG A 354 8.46 33.11 17.12
C ARG A 354 7.21 32.35 17.58
N LEU A 355 6.05 32.69 17.02
CA LEU A 355 4.77 32.04 17.33
C LEU A 355 4.81 30.54 17.04
N TYR A 356 5.14 30.16 15.80
CA TYR A 356 5.11 28.75 15.38
C TYR A 356 6.24 27.94 16.00
N SER A 357 7.41 28.53 16.27
CA SER A 357 8.46 27.88 17.06
C SER A 357 7.96 27.47 18.46
N LYS A 358 7.21 28.35 19.14
CA LYS A 358 6.59 28.04 20.44
C LYS A 358 5.54 26.93 20.31
N LYS A 359 4.68 26.98 19.29
CA LYS A 359 3.65 25.94 19.05
C LYS A 359 4.29 24.57 18.79
N VAL A 360 5.33 24.48 17.97
CA VAL A 360 6.10 23.24 17.73
C VAL A 360 6.66 22.67 19.03
N ALA A 361 7.26 23.52 19.87
CA ALA A 361 7.83 23.08 21.15
C ALA A 361 6.76 22.56 22.14
N ILE A 362 5.58 23.17 22.18
CA ILE A 362 4.46 22.71 23.01
C ILE A 362 3.98 21.34 22.54
N GLU A 363 3.78 21.18 21.22
CA GLU A 363 3.29 19.94 20.64
C GLU A 363 4.28 18.79 20.81
N ALA A 364 5.59 19.05 20.65
CA ALA A 364 6.63 18.07 20.91
C ALA A 364 6.59 17.56 22.37
N ARG A 365 6.34 18.44 23.34
CA ARG A 365 6.17 18.03 24.75
C ARG A 365 4.92 17.18 24.96
N ARG A 366 3.82 17.50 24.27
CA ARG A 366 2.58 16.71 24.33
C ARG A 366 2.83 15.29 23.81
N ILE A 367 3.47 15.15 22.66
CA ILE A 367 3.83 13.85 22.06
C ILE A 367 4.74 13.07 23.00
N ASN A 368 5.79 13.70 23.54
CA ASN A 368 6.70 13.04 24.48
C ASN A 368 6.03 12.58 25.79
N ARG A 369 4.90 13.17 26.18
CA ARG A 369 4.11 12.71 27.34
C ARG A 369 3.21 11.52 27.01
N MET A 370 2.84 11.31 25.75
CA MET A 370 2.03 10.16 25.31
C MET A 370 2.88 8.92 25.06
N LEU A 371 4.18 9.11 24.79
CA LEU A 371 5.15 8.03 24.58
C LEU A 371 5.82 7.54 25.88
N ARG A 372 5.48 8.16 27.01
CA ARG A 372 5.86 7.73 28.37
C ARG A 372 4.65 7.13 29.03
#